data_AF-A0A923YPE2-F1
#
_entry.id   AF-A0A923YPE2-F1
#
_cell.length_a   1.000
_cell.length_b   1.000
_cell.length_c   1.000
_cell.angle_alpha   90.00
_cell.angle_beta   90.00
_cell.angle_gamma   90.00
#
_symmetry.space_group_name_H-M   'P 1'
#
loop_
_entity.id
_entity.type
_entity.pdbx_description
1 polymer ?
#
loop_
_entity_poly.entity_id
_entity_poly.type
_entity_poly.pdbx_seq_one_letter_code
_entity_poly.pdbx_strand_id
1 'polypeptide(L)'
;NCTYSGLNQFKGDFLGTQTELKQEITEMALMQTPPALAGLGITVMDGPFFSMMPFPARGLHTLSHVRYTPHRHWNDAQGIDPYQKLKNYERTTRVDRMVRDAGRYLPAILNAKYVESLFEVKTILAKNEGDDGRPILFEKHPELPGCYSVLGGKIDNIYDALEKLNSEELHG
;
A
#
# COMPACT_ATOMS: atom_id res chain seq x y z
N ASN A 1 4.42 -17.21 -7.40
CA ASN A 1 4.88 -15.81 -7.47
C ASN A 1 4.21 -15.01 -6.37
N CYS A 2 4.98 -14.38 -5.46
CA CYS A 2 4.47 -13.66 -4.29
C CYS A 2 5.00 -12.22 -4.20
N THR A 3 5.31 -11.58 -5.34
CA THR A 3 5.80 -10.20 -5.35
C THR A 3 4.74 -9.22 -4.87
N TYR A 4 5.12 -8.32 -3.95
CA TYR A 4 4.24 -7.28 -3.40
C TYR A 4 3.77 -6.26 -4.46
N SER A 5 4.63 -5.93 -5.44
CA SER A 5 4.27 -5.18 -6.64
C SER A 5 5.08 -5.66 -7.84
N GLY A 6 4.64 -5.28 -9.05
CA GLY A 6 5.33 -5.65 -10.30
C GLY A 6 5.11 -7.11 -10.71
N LEU A 7 3.99 -7.71 -10.30
CA LEU A 7 3.65 -9.11 -10.60
C LEU A 7 3.60 -9.38 -12.11
N ASN A 8 3.19 -8.39 -12.93
CA ASN A 8 3.19 -8.50 -14.39
C ASN A 8 4.52 -8.12 -15.07
N GLN A 9 5.62 -7.94 -14.32
CA GLN A 9 6.93 -7.60 -14.89
C GLN A 9 7.83 -8.81 -15.15
N PHE A 10 7.39 -10.02 -14.77
CA PHE A 10 8.11 -11.26 -15.08
C PHE A 10 8.11 -11.50 -16.59
N LYS A 11 9.27 -11.90 -17.12
CA LYS A 11 9.47 -12.22 -18.54
C LYS A 11 9.46 -13.73 -18.75
N GLY A 12 9.28 -14.17 -20.00
CA GLY A 12 9.23 -15.57 -20.39
C GLY A 12 7.80 -16.02 -20.69
N ASP A 13 7.48 -17.27 -20.36
CA ASP A 13 6.17 -17.87 -20.66
C ASP A 13 5.03 -17.36 -19.75
N PHE A 14 5.33 -16.44 -18.83
CA PHE A 14 4.34 -15.81 -17.96
C PHE A 14 3.62 -14.67 -18.68
N LEU A 15 2.35 -14.87 -19.00
CA LEU A 15 1.54 -13.91 -19.75
C LEU A 15 0.95 -12.78 -18.89
N GLY A 16 1.20 -12.77 -17.59
CA GLY A 16 0.59 -11.82 -16.65
C GLY A 16 -0.66 -12.37 -15.97
N THR A 17 -1.20 -11.62 -15.02
CA THR A 17 -2.46 -11.94 -14.34
C THR A 17 -3.65 -11.58 -15.21
N GLN A 18 -4.68 -12.43 -15.18
CA GLN A 18 -6.00 -12.09 -15.70
C GLN A 18 -6.71 -11.07 -14.81
N THR A 19 -6.43 -11.12 -13.50
CA THR A 19 -6.98 -10.14 -12.57
C THR A 19 -6.36 -8.76 -12.80
N GLU A 20 -7.21 -7.76 -12.99
CA GLU A 20 -6.80 -6.37 -13.15
C GLU A 20 -6.23 -5.82 -11.83
N LEU A 21 -4.97 -5.43 -11.89
CA LEU A 21 -4.24 -4.81 -10.80
C LEU A 21 -4.10 -3.31 -11.07
N LYS A 22 -4.09 -2.53 -10.00
CA LYS A 22 -3.81 -1.10 -10.01
C LYS A 22 -2.60 -0.86 -9.13
N GLN A 23 -1.67 -0.04 -9.61
CA GLN A 23 -0.50 0.37 -8.85
C GLN A 23 -0.70 1.81 -8.39
N GLU A 24 -0.22 2.11 -7.18
CA GLU A 24 -0.34 3.43 -6.58
C GLU A 24 0.96 3.83 -5.89
N ILE A 25 1.52 4.99 -6.25
CA ILE A 25 2.60 5.59 -5.46
C ILE A 25 1.97 6.23 -4.23
N THR A 26 2.46 5.85 -3.06
CA THR A 26 1.96 6.34 -1.77
C THR A 26 3.06 7.03 -0.97
N GLU A 27 2.66 8.02 -0.16
CA GLU A 27 3.53 8.77 0.73
C GLU A 27 3.24 8.42 2.21
N MET A 28 4.33 8.15 2.94
CA MET A 28 4.34 8.10 4.39
C MET A 28 5.26 9.16 4.97
N ALA A 29 4.66 10.20 5.55
CA ALA A 29 5.41 11.31 6.12
C ALA A 29 5.96 10.96 7.49
N LEU A 30 7.23 11.28 7.73
CA LEU A 30 7.87 11.19 9.03
C LEU A 30 7.89 12.56 9.69
N MET A 31 7.28 12.63 10.87
CA MET A 31 6.99 13.85 11.60
C MET A 31 7.63 13.80 12.98
N GLN A 32 8.28 14.88 13.38
CA GLN A 32 8.60 15.14 14.78
C GLN A 32 7.35 15.73 15.44
N THR A 33 6.72 14.98 16.34
CA THR A 33 5.52 15.41 17.04
C THR A 33 5.85 16.29 18.25
N PRO A 34 4.94 17.18 18.66
CA PRO A 34 5.08 17.92 19.91
C PRO A 34 4.95 17.00 21.13
N PRO A 35 5.43 17.41 22.32
CA PRO A 35 5.39 16.57 23.53
C PRO A 35 4.01 16.01 23.87
N ALA A 36 2.94 16.78 23.62
CA ALA A 36 1.56 16.35 23.86
C ALA A 36 1.11 15.14 23.00
N LEU A 37 1.84 14.85 21.92
CA LEU A 37 1.56 13.76 20.99
C LEU A 37 2.67 12.70 20.98
N ALA A 38 3.68 12.84 21.83
CA ALA A 38 4.83 11.95 21.84
C ALA A 38 4.42 10.54 22.31
N GLY A 39 4.70 9.54 21.48
CA GLY A 39 4.43 8.13 21.78
C GLY A 39 2.97 7.71 21.60
N LEU A 40 2.10 8.61 21.15
CA LEU A 40 0.69 8.30 20.92
C LEU A 40 0.45 7.84 19.48
N GLY A 41 -0.29 6.73 19.34
CA GLY A 41 -0.90 6.32 18.09
C GLY A 41 -2.33 6.82 18.02
N ILE A 42 -2.65 7.62 16.99
CA ILE A 42 -3.97 8.23 16.81
C ILE A 42 -4.46 7.90 15.41
N THR A 43 -5.68 7.38 15.31
CA THR A 43 -6.37 7.16 14.03
C THR A 43 -7.78 7.72 14.12
N VAL A 44 -8.17 8.51 13.12
CA VAL A 44 -9.55 8.96 12.93
C VAL A 44 -10.13 8.15 11.78
N MET A 45 -11.20 7.38 12.01
CA MET A 45 -11.77 6.46 11.02
C MET A 45 -12.98 7.03 10.27
N ASP A 46 -13.71 7.97 10.87
CA ASP A 46 -14.92 8.54 10.27
C ASP A 46 -14.64 9.90 9.61
N GLY A 47 -14.76 9.97 8.27
CA GLY A 47 -14.55 11.19 7.49
C GLY A 47 -13.24 11.16 6.66
N PRO A 48 -12.52 12.28 6.49
CA PRO A 48 -11.20 12.29 5.88
C PRO A 48 -10.18 11.61 6.81
N PHE A 49 -10.20 10.29 6.83
CA PHE A 49 -9.45 9.49 7.79
C PHE A 49 -7.93 9.66 7.64
N PHE A 50 -7.28 9.72 8.79
CA PHE A 50 -5.82 9.84 8.91
C PHE A 50 -5.33 9.03 10.10
N SER A 51 -4.07 8.63 10.02
CA SER A 51 -3.38 7.96 11.11
C SER A 51 -2.04 8.62 11.37
N MET A 52 -1.75 8.85 12.63
CA MET A 52 -0.44 9.26 13.12
C MET A 52 0.06 8.19 14.10
N MET A 53 1.13 7.49 13.75
CA MET A 53 1.59 6.32 14.51
C MET A 53 3.06 6.49 14.92
N PRO A 54 3.47 6.05 16.12
CA PRO A 54 4.88 6.06 16.50
C PRO A 54 5.73 5.26 15.49
N PHE A 55 6.91 5.79 15.18
CA PHE A 55 7.92 5.18 14.33
C PHE A 55 9.26 5.08 15.08
N PRO A 56 9.39 4.12 16.02
CA PRO A 56 10.49 4.07 16.98
C PRO A 56 11.87 3.96 16.34
N ALA A 57 11.98 3.29 15.19
CA ALA A 57 13.23 3.08 14.47
C ALA A 57 13.94 4.38 14.03
N ARG A 58 13.23 5.52 14.05
CA ARG A 58 13.80 6.86 13.81
C ARG A 58 13.46 7.85 14.92
N GLY A 59 12.76 7.44 15.98
CA GLY A 59 12.27 8.35 17.01
C GLY A 59 11.24 9.37 16.51
N LEU A 60 10.49 9.04 15.45
CA LEU A 60 9.52 9.94 14.80
C LEU A 60 8.10 9.35 14.90
N HIS A 61 7.12 10.01 14.27
CA HIS A 61 5.80 9.43 13.99
C HIS A 61 5.55 9.43 12.49
N THR A 62 4.88 8.40 11.98
CA THR A 62 4.33 8.44 10.62
C THR A 62 3.05 9.28 10.61
N LEU A 63 2.76 9.93 9.48
CA LEU A 63 1.47 10.56 9.19
C LEU A 63 0.99 10.09 7.81
N SER A 64 -0.19 9.46 7.78
CA SER A 64 -0.89 9.05 6.55
C SER A 64 -2.29 9.66 6.52
N HIS A 65 -2.84 9.81 5.31
CA HIS A 65 -4.17 10.36 5.12
C HIS A 65 -4.82 9.78 3.86
N VAL A 66 -6.09 9.36 3.93
CA VAL A 66 -6.75 8.68 2.79
C VAL A 66 -6.67 9.44 1.48
N ARG A 67 -6.90 10.75 1.53
CA ARG A 67 -6.94 11.61 0.33
C ARG A 67 -5.57 12.01 -0.20
N TYR A 68 -4.56 12.04 0.66
CA TYR A 68 -3.29 12.71 0.33
C TYR A 68 -2.11 11.75 0.28
N THR A 69 -2.17 10.62 1.00
CA THR A 69 -1.18 9.53 0.89
C THR A 69 -1.09 8.97 -0.54
N PRO A 70 -2.20 8.73 -1.26
CA PRO A 70 -2.15 8.36 -2.69
C PRO A 70 -1.67 9.50 -3.57
N HIS A 71 -0.56 9.33 -4.29
CA HIS A 71 -0.02 10.36 -5.18
C HIS A 71 -0.47 10.23 -6.62
N ARG A 72 -0.25 9.04 -7.18
CA ARG A 72 -0.54 8.69 -8.57
C ARG A 72 -0.95 7.24 -8.60
N HIS A 73 -1.89 6.91 -9.48
CA HIS A 73 -2.27 5.54 -9.74
C HIS A 73 -2.31 5.24 -11.23
N TRP A 74 -2.12 3.99 -11.60
CA TRP A 74 -2.25 3.50 -12.97
C TRP A 74 -2.64 2.02 -12.97
N ASN A 75 -3.21 1.56 -14.07
CA ASN A 75 -3.48 0.13 -14.26
C ASN A 75 -2.14 -0.58 -14.49
N ASP A 76 -1.95 -1.70 -13.79
CA ASP A 76 -0.78 -2.54 -13.96
C ASP A 76 -0.76 -3.11 -15.38
N ALA A 77 0.40 -3.09 -16.03
CA ALA A 77 0.58 -3.59 -17.38
C ALA A 77 2.00 -4.08 -17.59
N GLN A 78 2.17 -5.05 -18.48
CA GLN A 78 3.48 -5.52 -18.90
C GLN A 78 4.34 -4.38 -19.47
N GLY A 79 5.63 -4.39 -19.16
CA GLY A 79 6.59 -3.38 -19.61
C GLY A 79 6.53 -2.06 -18.85
N ILE A 80 5.60 -1.91 -17.89
CA ILE A 80 5.51 -0.76 -17.00
C ILE A 80 6.02 -1.16 -15.61
N ASP A 81 7.33 -1.03 -15.39
CA ASP A 81 7.94 -1.32 -14.09
C ASP A 81 7.52 -0.28 -13.02
N PRO A 82 6.79 -0.70 -11.96
CA PRO A 82 6.36 0.20 -10.89
C PRO A 82 7.53 0.83 -10.12
N TYR A 83 8.61 0.09 -9.88
CA TYR A 83 9.77 0.60 -9.14
C TYR A 83 10.55 1.60 -9.97
N GLN A 84 10.63 1.40 -11.28
CA GLN A 84 11.21 2.38 -12.19
C GLN A 84 10.36 3.66 -12.24
N LYS A 85 9.02 3.54 -12.26
CA LYS A 85 8.13 4.69 -12.13
C LYS A 85 8.34 5.44 -10.81
N LEU A 86 8.46 4.73 -9.69
CA LEU A 86 8.74 5.32 -8.38
C LEU A 86 10.10 6.02 -8.34
N LYS A 87 11.13 5.44 -8.96
CA LYS A 87 12.47 6.02 -9.05
C LYS A 87 12.48 7.34 -9.82
N ASN A 88 11.66 7.42 -10.88
CA ASN A 88 11.52 8.62 -11.71
C ASN A 88 10.46 9.61 -11.19
N TYR A 89 9.75 9.28 -10.12
CA TYR A 89 8.70 10.13 -9.56
C TYR A 89 9.31 11.32 -8.82
N GLU A 90 8.84 12.52 -9.14
CA GLU A 90 9.18 13.74 -8.39
C GLU A 90 8.50 13.67 -7.02
N ARG A 91 9.28 13.32 -6.00
CA ARG A 91 8.86 13.02 -4.60
C ARG A 91 8.40 14.26 -3.83
N THR A 92 7.63 15.14 -4.46
CA THR A 92 7.02 16.31 -3.83
C THR A 92 6.03 15.86 -2.77
N THR A 93 6.31 16.19 -1.51
CA THR A 93 5.48 15.84 -0.36
C THR A 93 4.11 16.53 -0.38
N ARG A 94 3.09 15.88 0.19
CA ARG A 94 1.75 16.42 0.43
C ARG A 94 1.45 16.65 1.91
N VAL A 95 2.48 16.64 2.76
CA VAL A 95 2.35 16.80 4.22
C VAL A 95 1.57 18.04 4.62
N ASP A 96 1.77 19.18 3.96
CA ASP A 96 1.01 20.40 4.26
C ASP A 96 -0.50 20.21 4.12
N ARG A 97 -0.95 19.35 3.20
CA ARG A 97 -2.37 19.03 3.01
C ARG A 97 -2.85 18.06 4.10
N MET A 98 -2.03 17.06 4.42
CA MET A 98 -2.29 16.09 5.49
C MET A 98 -2.45 16.79 6.85
N VAL A 99 -1.50 17.65 7.23
CA VAL A 99 -1.47 18.37 8.51
C VAL A 99 -2.65 19.34 8.61
N ARG A 100 -2.97 20.07 7.54
CA ARG A 100 -4.10 21.01 7.53
C ARG A 100 -5.44 20.32 7.75
N ASP A 101 -5.70 19.18 7.11
CA ASP A 101 -6.97 18.46 7.29
C ASP A 101 -7.01 17.73 8.64
N ALA A 102 -5.91 17.07 9.03
CA ALA A 102 -5.79 16.40 10.32
C ALA A 102 -5.95 17.37 11.50
N GLY A 103 -5.45 18.60 11.38
CA GLY A 103 -5.54 19.65 12.40
C GLY A 103 -6.97 20.06 12.75
N ARG A 104 -7.96 19.73 11.90
CA ARG A 104 -9.39 19.94 12.19
C ARG A 104 -9.90 19.03 13.31
N TYR A 105 -9.27 17.87 13.49
CA TYR A 105 -9.63 16.86 14.50
C TYR A 105 -8.59 16.77 15.62
N LEU A 106 -7.32 17.01 15.29
CA LEU A 106 -6.20 16.97 16.23
C LEU A 106 -5.37 18.27 16.14
N PRO A 107 -5.83 19.40 16.73
CA PRO A 107 -5.17 20.70 16.60
C PRO A 107 -3.69 20.70 17.00
N ALA A 108 -3.29 19.84 17.94
CA ALA A 108 -1.90 19.68 18.37
C ALA A 108 -0.96 19.28 17.22
N ILE A 109 -1.45 18.63 16.16
CA ILE A 109 -0.64 18.22 15.00
C ILE A 109 -0.10 19.42 14.21
N LEU A 110 -0.72 20.60 14.32
CA LEU A 110 -0.26 21.82 13.66
C LEU A 110 1.13 22.28 14.15
N ASN A 111 1.54 21.80 15.33
CA ASN A 111 2.88 22.04 15.90
C ASN A 111 3.89 20.92 15.56
N ALA A 112 3.48 19.89 14.82
CA ALA A 112 4.39 18.85 14.35
C ALA A 112 5.30 19.40 13.24
N LYS A 113 6.54 18.94 13.22
CA LYS A 113 7.52 19.34 12.21
C LYS A 113 7.75 18.20 11.23
N TYR A 114 7.64 18.51 9.95
CA TYR A 114 8.03 17.59 8.89
C TYR A 114 9.54 17.31 8.94
N VAL A 115 9.93 16.04 8.79
CA VAL A 115 11.33 15.62 8.71
C VAL A 115 11.66 15.10 7.32
N GLU A 116 10.97 14.05 6.88
CA GLU A 116 11.16 13.44 5.56
C GLU A 116 9.91 12.64 5.17
N SER A 117 9.89 12.10 3.95
CA SER A 117 8.81 11.23 3.46
C SER A 117 9.37 9.95 2.86
N LEU A 118 8.76 8.84 3.23
CA LEU A 118 8.95 7.54 2.60
C LEU A 118 7.94 7.40 1.45
N PHE A 119 8.39 6.92 0.30
CA PHE A 119 7.54 6.66 -0.86
C PHE A 119 7.63 5.20 -1.28
N GLU A 120 6.49 4.58 -1.54
CA GLU A 120 6.37 3.15 -1.85
C GLU A 120 5.32 2.94 -2.96
N VAL A 121 5.41 1.83 -3.69
CA VAL A 121 4.34 1.40 -4.60
C VAL A 121 3.45 0.38 -3.91
N LYS A 122 2.15 0.68 -3.88
CA LYS A 122 1.10 -0.22 -3.40
C LYS A 122 0.37 -0.83 -4.58
N THR A 123 0.28 -2.16 -4.62
CA THR A 123 -0.62 -2.88 -5.54
C THR A 123 -2.00 -3.01 -4.91
N ILE A 124 -3.04 -2.76 -5.70
CA ILE A 124 -4.45 -2.81 -5.30
C ILE A 124 -5.21 -3.62 -6.35
N LEU A 125 -6.18 -4.44 -5.93
CA LEU A 125 -7.10 -5.13 -6.83
C LEU A 125 -8.11 -4.12 -7.39
N ALA A 126 -8.25 -4.04 -8.71
CA ALA A 126 -9.14 -3.05 -9.34
C ALA A 126 -10.63 -3.25 -8.96
N LYS A 127 -11.04 -4.49 -8.66
CA LYS A 127 -12.42 -4.83 -8.25
C LYS A 127 -12.86 -4.23 -6.90
N ASN A 128 -11.94 -3.71 -6.09
CA ASN A 128 -12.23 -3.33 -4.70
C ASN A 128 -12.21 -1.82 -4.45
N GLU A 129 -12.45 -0.98 -5.46
CA GLU A 129 -12.56 0.48 -5.22
C GLU A 129 -13.77 0.87 -4.37
N GLY A 130 -14.79 0.01 -4.26
CA GLY A 130 -16.02 0.25 -3.49
C GLY A 130 -16.22 -0.63 -2.25
N ASP A 131 -15.35 -1.63 -2.02
CA ASP A 131 -15.45 -2.58 -0.92
C ASP A 131 -14.11 -2.64 -0.17
N ASP A 132 -14.11 -2.40 1.14
CA ASP A 132 -12.90 -2.44 1.99
C ASP A 132 -12.41 -3.90 2.24
N GLY A 133 -13.12 -4.88 1.65
CA GLY A 133 -12.60 -6.21 1.39
C GLY A 133 -11.27 -6.13 0.64
N ARG A 134 -10.20 -6.66 1.26
CA ARG A 134 -8.90 -6.87 0.61
C ARG A 134 -8.60 -8.37 0.52
N PRO A 135 -9.38 -9.15 -0.24
CA PRO A 135 -9.11 -10.55 -0.48
C PRO A 135 -7.70 -10.74 -1.04
N ILE A 136 -7.09 -11.88 -0.70
CA ILE A 136 -5.85 -12.31 -1.33
C ILE A 136 -6.17 -12.68 -2.77
N LEU A 137 -5.39 -12.18 -3.73
CA LEU A 137 -5.42 -12.72 -5.07
C LEU A 137 -4.74 -14.09 -5.01
N PHE A 138 -5.45 -15.13 -5.42
CA PHE A 138 -4.88 -16.44 -5.68
C PHE A 138 -5.26 -16.85 -7.10
N GLU A 139 -4.32 -16.78 -8.02
CA GLU A 139 -4.56 -17.01 -9.44
C GLU A 139 -3.69 -18.15 -9.97
N LYS A 140 -4.32 -19.19 -10.51
CA LYS A 140 -3.66 -20.30 -11.20
C LYS A 140 -3.47 -19.93 -12.66
N HIS A 141 -2.30 -20.23 -13.21
CA HIS A 141 -1.95 -19.95 -14.60
C HIS A 141 -2.16 -21.21 -15.45
N PRO A 142 -3.23 -21.31 -16.26
CA PRO A 142 -3.54 -22.55 -17.00
C PRO A 142 -2.48 -22.91 -18.03
N GLU A 143 -1.84 -21.90 -18.61
CA GLU A 143 -0.79 -22.04 -19.62
C GLU A 143 0.57 -22.43 -19.01
N LEU A 144 0.69 -22.40 -17.68
CA LEU A 144 1.89 -22.79 -16.94
C LEU A 144 1.53 -23.76 -15.81
N PRO A 145 1.50 -25.08 -16.08
CA PRO A 145 1.17 -26.10 -15.09
C PRO A 145 2.00 -25.92 -13.79
N GLY A 146 1.32 -25.88 -12.65
CA GLY A 146 1.94 -25.68 -11.34
C GLY A 146 2.30 -24.23 -10.98
N CYS A 147 2.04 -23.25 -11.85
CA CYS A 147 2.29 -21.84 -11.57
C CYS A 147 1.07 -21.15 -10.92
N TYR A 148 1.33 -20.52 -9.77
CA TYR A 148 0.35 -19.74 -9.02
C TYR A 148 0.89 -18.34 -8.73
N SER A 149 0.02 -17.35 -8.84
CA SER A 149 0.28 -15.97 -8.45
C SER A 149 -0.54 -15.62 -7.21
N VAL A 150 0.14 -15.19 -6.15
CA VAL A 150 -0.46 -14.82 -4.87
C VAL A 150 -0.12 -13.37 -4.58
N LEU A 151 -1.13 -12.50 -4.51
CA LEU A 151 -0.97 -11.11 -4.07
C LEU A 151 -1.65 -10.96 -2.71
N GLY A 152 -0.85 -10.73 -1.68
CA GLY A 152 -1.34 -10.55 -0.32
C GLY A 152 -2.22 -9.30 -0.19
N GLY A 153 -3.37 -9.47 0.46
CA GLY A 153 -4.20 -8.37 0.95
C GLY A 153 -3.67 -7.83 2.27
N LYS A 154 -4.47 -7.88 3.33
CA LYS A 154 -4.00 -7.62 4.70
C LYS A 154 -3.24 -8.86 5.21
N ILE A 155 -2.27 -8.67 6.11
CA ILE A 155 -1.53 -9.78 6.74
C ILE A 155 -2.48 -10.78 7.44
N ASP A 156 -3.60 -10.26 7.93
CA ASP A 156 -4.65 -11.02 8.62
C ASP A 156 -5.25 -12.13 7.74
N ASN A 157 -5.20 -11.96 6.42
CA ASN A 157 -5.80 -12.91 5.47
C ASN A 157 -4.84 -14.05 5.10
N ILE A 158 -3.64 -14.11 5.69
CA ILE A 158 -2.63 -15.13 5.33
C ILE A 158 -3.14 -16.56 5.49
N TYR A 159 -4.06 -16.79 6.43
CA TYR A 159 -4.68 -18.10 6.63
C TYR A 159 -5.61 -18.49 5.48
N ASP A 160 -6.32 -17.54 4.87
CA ASP A 160 -7.17 -17.79 3.69
C ASP A 160 -6.35 -18.32 2.51
N ALA A 161 -5.11 -17.81 2.34
CA ALA A 161 -4.19 -18.31 1.32
C ALA A 161 -3.74 -19.75 1.61
N LEU A 162 -3.48 -20.07 2.88
CA LEU A 162 -3.08 -21.42 3.30
C LEU A 162 -4.22 -22.42 3.11
N GLU A 163 -5.45 -22.06 3.48
CA GLU A 163 -6.63 -22.88 3.23
C GLU A 163 -6.81 -23.14 1.74
N LYS A 164 -6.68 -22.11 0.91
CA LYS A 164 -6.83 -22.25 -0.53
C LYS A 164 -5.76 -23.18 -1.13
N LEU A 165 -4.50 -23.02 -0.72
CA LEU A 165 -3.40 -23.90 -1.16
C LEU A 165 -3.64 -25.37 -0.76
N ASN A 166 -4.09 -25.62 0.47
CA ASN A 166 -4.37 -26.97 0.95
C ASN A 166 -5.57 -27.63 0.26
N SER A 167 -6.48 -26.83 -0.30
CA SER A 167 -7.64 -27.33 -1.06
C SER A 167 -7.30 -27.72 -2.51
N GLU A 168 -6.15 -27.31 -3.04
CA GLU A 168 -5.72 -27.65 -4.39
C GLU A 168 -4.95 -28.97 -4.38
N GLU A 169 -5.34 -29.94 -5.23
CA GLU A 169 -4.53 -31.13 -5.47
C GLU A 169 -3.29 -30.74 -6.30
N LEU A 170 -2.20 -30.43 -5.60
CA LEU A 170 -0.90 -30.16 -6.20
C LEU A 170 -0.29 -31.47 -6.71
N HIS A 171 -0.67 -31.88 -7.92
CA HIS A 171 0.04 -32.96 -8.60
C HIS A 171 1.40 -32.44 -9.07
N GLY A 172 2.47 -32.98 -8.48
CA GLY A 172 3.87 -32.72 -8.84
C GLY A 172 4.31 -33.46 -10.09
#